data_AF-A0A4S2FAT9-F1
#
_entry.id   AF-A0A4S2FAT9-F1
#
_cell.length_a   1.000
_cell.length_b   1.000
_cell.length_c   1.000
_cell.angle_alpha   90.00
_cell.angle_beta   90.00
_cell.angle_gamma   90.00
#
_symmetry.space_group_name_H-M   'P 1'
#
loop_
_entity.id
_entity.type
_entity.pdbx_description
1 polymer ?
#
loop_
_entity_poly.entity_id
_entity_poly.type
_entity_poly.pdbx_seq_one_letter_code
_entity_poly.pdbx_strand_id
1 'polypeptide(L)'
;MKRFLKALGTGAGTALLVATGLFALAYGIRQIDPVLDQIHLAPLLLRFLSPEMIGAWSLFAAVFAALSVMLERHRLVRLLVFGFLLIGIGQRVLPRWTAIAEDELRQQVRQTAMMEAQAQVDTLDAQVFEYSGLPTIRFVQTEPVSQEEADRFADTVVRALPSFLLERCTSIILMEDTFFFQEEPAKNHENMIGYANSADMAVRILRSDLTGPYIDLSMPDRVLQPQDYYIHALAHELSHIFDYQWAYNEVFLSDSPAFQSLYAAEGRSLNDYASTSVAEFFAEASKYYLLYPDELLEKAPQTFQYFQNLYGEGTQ
;
A
#
# COMPACT_ATOMS: atom_id res chain seq x y z
N MET A 1 29.48 22.54 42.50
CA MET A 1 30.11 21.39 41.78
C MET A 1 29.80 20.03 42.40
N LYS A 2 30.17 19.71 43.65
CA LYS A 2 29.87 18.38 44.28
C LYS A 2 28.38 17.97 44.28
N ARG A 3 27.47 18.91 44.57
CA ARG A 3 26.01 18.64 44.57
C ARG A 3 25.45 18.41 43.16
N PHE A 4 26.02 19.06 42.15
CA PHE A 4 25.64 18.90 40.74
C PHE A 4 26.11 17.55 40.18
N LEU A 5 27.34 17.13 40.49
CA LEU A 5 27.85 15.80 40.14
C LEU A 5 27.06 14.66 40.83
N LYS A 6 26.63 14.87 42.08
CA LYS A 6 25.75 13.92 42.78
C LYS A 6 24.37 13.80 42.12
N ALA A 7 23.80 14.92 41.68
CA ALA A 7 22.53 14.99 40.94
C ALA A 7 22.62 14.29 39.57
N LEU A 8 23.72 14.46 38.84
CA LEU A 8 24.00 13.73 37.59
C LEU A 8 24.07 12.21 37.82
N GLY A 9 24.77 11.77 38.87
CA GLY A 9 24.86 10.34 39.22
C GLY A 9 23.51 9.73 39.63
N THR A 10 22.64 10.50 40.31
CA THR A 10 21.28 10.02 40.65
C THR A 10 20.37 9.98 39.43
N GLY A 11 20.46 10.97 38.53
CA GLY A 11 19.73 10.98 37.27
C GLY A 11 20.09 9.81 36.35
N ALA A 12 21.38 9.48 36.24
CA ALA A 12 21.86 8.31 35.49
C ALA A 12 21.36 6.99 36.10
N GLY A 13 21.33 6.88 37.44
CA GLY A 13 20.78 5.71 38.12
C GLY A 13 19.28 5.52 37.89
N THR A 14 18.49 6.59 37.91
CA THR A 14 17.05 6.53 37.61
C THR A 14 16.78 6.18 36.16
N ALA A 15 17.55 6.74 35.21
CA ALA A 15 17.44 6.40 33.79
C ALA A 15 17.74 4.91 33.52
N LEU A 16 18.77 4.36 34.16
CA LEU A 16 19.11 2.94 34.07
C LEU A 16 18.01 2.05 34.64
N LEU A 17 17.36 2.46 35.73
CA LEU A 17 16.29 1.70 36.38
C LEU A 17 15.00 1.69 35.55
N VAL A 18 14.63 2.82 34.95
CA VAL A 18 13.52 2.91 33.98
C VAL A 18 13.82 2.08 32.73
N ALA A 19 15.05 2.16 32.21
CA ALA A 19 15.47 1.36 31.05
C ALA A 19 15.39 -0.15 31.32
N THR A 20 15.87 -0.58 32.50
CA THR A 20 15.81 -1.99 32.92
C THR A 20 14.38 -2.46 33.13
N GLY A 21 13.51 -1.61 33.71
CA GLY A 21 12.09 -1.91 33.90
C GLY A 21 11.32 -2.04 32.58
N LEU A 22 11.57 -1.14 31.62
CA LEU A 22 10.98 -1.22 30.28
C LEU A 22 11.48 -2.46 29.51
N PHE A 23 12.75 -2.81 29.65
CA PHE A 23 13.32 -4.03 29.06
C PHE A 23 12.70 -5.30 29.66
N ALA A 24 12.56 -5.36 30.99
CA ALA A 24 11.92 -6.48 31.68
C ALA A 24 10.43 -6.62 31.32
N LEU A 25 9.72 -5.48 31.16
CA LEU A 25 8.33 -5.46 30.70
C LEU A 25 8.20 -5.94 29.25
N ALA A 26 9.04 -5.44 28.34
CA ALA A 26 9.07 -5.88 26.94
C ALA A 26 9.41 -7.37 26.81
N TYR A 27 10.34 -7.87 27.63
CA TYR A 27 10.69 -9.28 27.70
C TYR A 27 9.54 -10.13 28.27
N GLY A 28 8.85 -9.64 29.31
CA GLY A 28 7.69 -10.32 29.89
C GLY A 28 6.52 -10.42 28.92
N ILE A 29 6.23 -9.36 28.17
CA ILE A 29 5.17 -9.35 27.14
C ILE A 29 5.43 -10.42 26.07
N ARG A 30 6.69 -10.59 25.64
CA ARG A 30 7.09 -11.66 24.70
C ARG A 30 6.89 -13.08 25.23
N GLN A 31 6.85 -13.26 26.55
CA GLN A 31 6.78 -14.59 27.18
C GLN A 31 5.36 -14.97 27.61
N ILE A 32 4.47 -13.99 27.80
CA ILE A 32 3.16 -14.20 28.42
C ILE A 32 2.05 -14.48 27.40
N ASP A 33 2.11 -13.92 26.19
CA ASP A 33 1.04 -14.14 25.20
C ASP A 33 1.53 -13.99 23.74
N PRO A 34 1.42 -15.04 22.90
CA PRO A 34 1.66 -14.94 21.46
C PRO A 34 0.80 -13.88 20.78
N VAL A 35 -0.41 -13.62 21.30
CA VAL A 35 -1.34 -12.61 20.79
C VAL A 35 -0.82 -11.19 21.05
N LEU A 36 -0.14 -10.93 22.17
CA LEU A 36 0.48 -9.62 22.43
C LEU A 36 1.77 -9.41 21.62
N ASP A 37 2.46 -10.49 21.24
CA ASP A 37 3.61 -10.43 20.33
C ASP A 37 3.17 -10.18 18.87
N GLN A 38 1.95 -10.62 18.50
CA GLN A 38 1.30 -10.26 17.23
C GLN A 38 0.97 -8.76 17.11
N ILE A 39 0.77 -8.05 18.24
CA ILE A 39 0.61 -6.57 18.27
C ILE A 39 1.96 -5.85 18.37
N HIS A 40 3.09 -6.59 18.32
CA HIS A 40 4.45 -6.07 18.34
C HIS A 40 4.74 -5.00 19.41
N LEU A 41 4.08 -5.11 20.57
CA LEU A 41 4.22 -4.15 21.67
C LEU A 41 5.65 -4.14 22.24
N ALA A 42 6.33 -5.29 22.22
CA ALA A 42 7.69 -5.43 22.72
C ALA A 42 8.75 -4.71 21.87
N PRO A 43 8.80 -4.85 20.52
CA PRO A 43 9.61 -3.99 19.65
C PRO A 43 9.40 -2.49 19.90
N LEU A 44 8.14 -2.07 20.09
CA LEU A 44 7.74 -0.68 20.33
C LEU A 44 8.26 -0.17 21.69
N LEU A 45 8.16 -0.99 22.74
CA LEU A 45 8.71 -0.71 24.07
C LEU A 45 10.25 -0.68 24.08
N LEU A 46 10.91 -1.55 23.31
CA LEU A 46 12.36 -1.57 23.20
C LEU A 46 12.92 -0.31 22.50
N ARG A 47 12.12 0.40 21.69
CA ARG A 47 12.51 1.69 21.09
C ARG A 47 12.48 2.88 22.05
N PHE A 48 11.79 2.77 23.20
CA PHE A 48 11.98 3.71 24.31
C PHE A 48 13.39 3.64 24.90
N LEU A 49 14.16 2.61 24.54
CA LEU A 49 15.58 2.44 24.86
C LEU A 49 16.51 2.86 23.72
N SER A 50 15.99 3.54 22.68
CA SER A 50 16.83 4.10 21.63
C SER A 50 17.82 5.13 22.20
N PRO A 51 19.02 5.29 21.59
CA PRO A 51 20.03 6.24 22.09
C PRO A 51 19.51 7.67 22.24
N GLU A 52 18.62 8.10 21.34
CA GLU A 52 17.97 9.42 21.38
C GLU A 52 17.03 9.56 22.57
N MET A 53 16.21 8.54 22.85
CA MET A 53 15.31 8.53 24.00
C MET A 53 16.07 8.41 25.31
N ILE A 54 17.11 7.58 25.37
CA ILE A 54 18.02 7.52 26.53
C ILE A 54 18.66 8.88 26.75
N GLY A 55 19.09 9.58 25.69
CA GLY A 55 19.62 10.94 25.75
C GLY A 55 18.59 11.94 26.30
N ALA A 56 17.37 11.92 25.78
CA ALA A 56 16.28 12.79 26.23
C ALA A 56 15.89 12.54 27.70
N TRP A 57 15.77 11.27 28.10
CA TRP A 57 15.49 10.86 29.48
C TRP A 57 16.64 11.23 30.42
N SER A 58 17.89 11.08 29.98
CA SER A 58 19.08 11.44 30.77
C SER A 58 19.17 12.94 30.97
N LEU A 59 18.92 13.73 29.91
CA LEU A 59 18.89 15.18 29.99
C LEU A 59 17.75 15.66 30.90
N PHE A 60 16.56 15.08 30.75
CA PHE A 60 15.42 15.35 31.63
C PHE A 60 15.75 15.05 33.09
N ALA A 61 16.30 13.86 33.37
CA ALA A 61 16.68 13.45 34.72
C ALA A 61 17.76 14.38 35.32
N ALA A 62 18.73 14.82 34.51
CA ALA A 62 19.77 15.75 34.94
C ALA A 62 19.21 17.16 35.25
N VAL A 63 18.36 17.69 34.38
CA VAL A 63 17.68 18.98 34.58
C VAL A 63 16.77 18.93 35.79
N PHE A 64 15.99 17.85 35.94
CA PHE A 64 15.12 17.63 37.09
C PHE A 64 15.90 17.53 38.40
N ALA A 65 17.01 16.79 38.41
CA ALA A 65 17.85 16.65 39.60
C ALA A 65 18.51 17.99 39.97
N ALA A 66 18.98 18.78 38.99
CA ALA A 66 19.51 20.12 39.23
C ALA A 66 18.46 21.08 39.82
N LEU A 67 17.26 21.11 39.24
CA LEU A 67 16.14 21.92 39.71
C LEU A 67 15.65 21.47 41.10
N SER A 68 15.64 20.18 41.37
CA SER A 68 15.25 19.62 42.68
C SER A 68 16.19 20.01 43.81
N VAL A 69 17.49 20.16 43.52
CA VAL A 69 18.49 20.67 44.46
C VAL A 69 18.35 22.18 44.65
N MET A 70 18.07 22.94 43.59
CA MET A 70 17.88 24.40 43.70
C MET A 70 16.58 24.76 44.45
N LEU A 71 15.55 23.94 44.32
CA LEU A 71 14.22 24.17 44.89
C LEU A 71 13.96 23.32 46.15
N GLU A 72 15.02 22.88 46.84
CA GLU A 72 14.98 21.92 47.94
C GLU A 72 14.02 22.35 49.08
N ARG A 73 13.82 23.65 49.28
CA ARG A 73 12.91 24.23 50.29
C ARG A 73 11.46 24.44 49.81
N HIS A 74 11.18 24.33 48.51
CA HIS A 74 9.87 24.63 47.93
C HIS A 74 9.29 23.41 47.22
N ARG A 75 8.65 22.51 48.00
CA ARG A 75 8.02 21.27 47.49
C ARG A 75 6.99 21.52 46.39
N LEU A 76 6.13 22.52 46.54
CA LEU A 76 5.09 22.89 45.57
C LEU A 76 5.69 23.35 44.22
N VAL A 77 6.74 24.17 44.27
CA VAL A 77 7.41 24.67 43.06
C VAL A 77 8.10 23.54 42.30
N ARG A 78 8.68 22.56 43.00
CA ARG A 78 9.24 21.34 42.37
C ARG A 78 8.19 20.53 41.62
N LEU A 79 7.03 20.31 42.23
CA LEU A 79 5.94 19.56 41.60
C LEU A 79 5.39 20.28 40.36
N LEU A 80 5.26 21.61 40.41
CA LEU A 80 4.82 22.41 39.27
C LEU A 80 5.83 22.37 38.11
N VAL A 81 7.11 22.60 38.41
CA VAL A 81 8.19 22.55 37.40
C VAL A 81 8.30 21.15 36.76
N PHE A 82 8.11 20.10 37.56
CA PHE A 82 8.04 18.73 37.06
C PHE A 82 6.84 18.51 36.12
N GLY A 83 5.65 18.96 36.52
CA GLY A 83 4.46 18.90 35.69
C GLY A 83 4.65 19.62 34.36
N PHE A 84 5.20 20.84 34.36
CA PHE A 84 5.45 21.59 33.13
C PHE A 84 6.50 20.94 32.22
N LEU A 85 7.57 20.37 32.79
CA LEU A 85 8.59 19.67 31.98
C LEU A 85 8.03 18.38 31.36
N LEU A 86 7.23 17.62 32.10
CA LEU A 86 6.55 16.43 31.57
C LEU A 86 5.54 16.79 30.47
N ILE A 87 4.76 17.86 30.66
CA ILE A 87 3.81 18.34 29.64
C ILE A 87 4.57 18.82 28.40
N GLY A 88 5.66 19.58 28.56
CA GLY A 88 6.44 20.09 27.43
C GLY A 88 7.15 19.00 26.62
N ILE A 89 7.69 17.98 27.28
CA ILE A 89 8.29 16.81 26.61
C ILE A 89 7.19 15.96 25.96
N GLY A 90 6.08 15.72 26.68
CA GLY A 90 4.92 15.02 26.14
C GLY A 90 4.40 15.69 24.87
N GLN A 91 4.23 17.01 24.86
CA GLN A 91 3.72 17.74 23.70
C GLN A 91 4.67 17.76 22.50
N ARG A 92 6.00 17.65 22.71
CA ARG A 92 6.97 17.66 21.60
C ARG A 92 7.36 16.28 21.10
N VAL A 93 7.48 15.31 21.99
CA VAL A 93 8.02 13.98 21.68
C VAL A 93 6.89 13.01 21.36
N LEU A 94 5.77 13.07 22.10
CA LEU A 94 4.69 12.10 21.95
C LEU A 94 4.06 12.14 20.54
N PRO A 95 3.68 13.30 19.94
CA PRO A 95 3.02 13.30 18.63
C PRO A 95 3.90 12.75 17.50
N ARG A 96 5.20 13.05 17.53
CA ARG A 96 6.16 12.57 16.53
C ARG A 96 6.36 11.05 16.64
N TRP A 97 6.41 10.52 17.86
CA TRP A 97 6.57 9.10 18.09
C TRP A 97 5.29 8.31 17.87
N THR A 98 4.12 8.84 18.22
CA THR A 98 2.84 8.20 17.90
C THR A 98 2.67 8.10 16.39
N ALA A 99 3.05 9.13 15.63
CA ALA A 99 3.01 9.07 14.17
C ALA A 99 3.95 7.99 13.58
N ILE A 100 5.19 7.88 14.08
CA ILE A 100 6.13 6.85 13.63
C ILE A 100 5.63 5.45 14.00
N ALA A 101 5.19 5.25 15.24
CA ALA A 101 4.68 3.98 15.72
C ALA A 101 3.41 3.54 14.97
N GLU A 102 2.52 4.49 14.67
CA GLU A 102 1.31 4.24 13.91
C GLU A 102 1.63 3.87 12.46
N ASP A 103 2.57 4.56 11.80
CA ASP A 103 2.98 4.23 10.44
C ASP A 103 3.64 2.84 10.34
N GLU A 104 4.55 2.52 11.27
CA GLU A 104 5.20 1.20 11.32
C GLU A 104 4.19 0.07 11.59
N LEU A 105 3.26 0.28 12.53
CA LEU A 105 2.20 -0.70 12.80
C LEU A 105 1.31 -0.89 11.57
N ARG A 106 0.94 0.19 10.87
CA ARG A 106 0.17 0.11 9.62
C ARG A 106 0.94 -0.66 8.55
N GLN A 107 2.25 -0.42 8.39
CA GLN A 107 3.07 -1.16 7.42
C GLN A 107 3.13 -2.66 7.74
N GLN A 108 3.31 -3.03 9.01
CA GLN A 108 3.34 -4.43 9.42
C GLN A 108 2.01 -5.13 9.19
N VAL A 109 0.90 -4.51 9.60
CA VAL A 109 -0.44 -5.06 9.35
C VAL A 109 -0.68 -5.28 7.86
N ARG A 110 -0.26 -4.33 7.00
CA ARG A 110 -0.35 -4.47 5.54
C ARG A 110 0.49 -5.63 5.01
N GLN A 111 1.73 -5.78 5.48
CA GLN A 111 2.60 -6.88 5.05
C GLN A 111 2.02 -8.24 5.42
N THR A 112 1.54 -8.40 6.65
CA THR A 112 0.90 -9.65 7.10
C THR A 112 -0.34 -9.95 6.27
N ALA A 113 -1.21 -8.95 6.06
CA ALA A 113 -2.41 -9.12 5.27
C ALA A 113 -2.08 -9.48 3.81
N MET A 114 -1.08 -8.82 3.20
CA MET A 114 -0.61 -9.15 1.86
C MET A 114 -0.06 -10.58 1.78
N MET A 115 0.68 -11.04 2.78
CA MET A 115 1.14 -12.43 2.84
C MET A 115 -0.02 -13.42 2.95
N GLU A 116 -1.06 -13.11 3.73
CA GLU A 116 -2.26 -13.94 3.83
C GLU A 116 -3.05 -13.98 2.51
N ALA A 117 -3.20 -12.83 1.84
CA ALA A 117 -3.85 -12.75 0.53
C ALA A 117 -3.07 -13.50 -0.54
N GLN A 118 -1.74 -13.35 -0.56
CA GLN A 118 -0.88 -14.08 -1.48
C GLN A 118 -0.92 -15.59 -1.21
N ALA A 119 -0.99 -16.01 0.05
CA ALA A 119 -1.16 -17.41 0.40
C ALA A 119 -2.47 -17.99 -0.16
N GLN A 120 -3.56 -17.22 -0.19
CA GLN A 120 -4.80 -17.64 -0.85
C GLN A 120 -4.62 -17.82 -2.36
N VAL A 121 -3.93 -16.88 -3.02
CA VAL A 121 -3.58 -17.01 -4.45
C VAL A 121 -2.72 -18.25 -4.72
N ASP A 122 -1.81 -18.59 -3.80
CA ASP A 122 -0.96 -19.78 -3.92
C ASP A 122 -1.72 -21.10 -3.70
N THR A 123 -2.91 -21.06 -3.11
CA THR A 123 -3.79 -22.24 -2.98
C THR A 123 -4.72 -22.47 -4.17
N LEU A 124 -4.74 -21.55 -5.14
CA LEU A 124 -5.51 -21.75 -6.37
C LEU A 124 -5.00 -22.99 -7.10
N ASP A 125 -5.92 -23.81 -7.61
CA ASP A 125 -5.61 -24.91 -8.52
C ASP A 125 -5.27 -24.33 -9.89
N ALA A 126 -4.03 -23.85 -10.03
CA ALA A 126 -3.56 -23.10 -11.16
C ALA A 126 -2.29 -23.70 -11.76
N GLN A 127 -2.19 -23.66 -13.09
CA GLN A 127 -0.91 -23.83 -13.78
C GLN A 127 -0.12 -22.53 -13.68
N VAL A 128 1.12 -22.61 -13.22
CA VAL A 128 1.97 -21.46 -12.90
C VAL A 128 3.12 -21.35 -13.90
N PHE A 129 3.29 -20.16 -14.47
CA PHE A 129 4.36 -19.84 -15.41
C PHE A 129 5.13 -18.60 -14.92
N GLU A 130 6.44 -18.72 -14.79
CA GLU A 130 7.33 -17.67 -14.29
C GLU A 130 8.26 -17.18 -15.40
N TYR A 131 8.32 -15.86 -15.56
CA TYR A 131 9.15 -15.19 -16.55
C TYR A 131 9.98 -14.10 -15.89
N SER A 132 11.24 -13.95 -16.30
CA SER A 132 12.09 -12.90 -15.77
C SER A 132 11.51 -11.51 -16.05
N GLY A 133 11.36 -10.72 -14.99
CA GLY A 133 10.88 -9.34 -15.05
C GLY A 133 9.36 -9.17 -15.23
N LEU A 134 8.57 -10.25 -15.14
CA LEU A 134 7.11 -10.19 -15.20
C LEU A 134 6.48 -10.69 -13.90
N PRO A 135 5.24 -10.28 -13.59
CA PRO A 135 4.42 -10.92 -12.55
C PRO A 135 4.22 -12.41 -12.85
N THR A 136 3.97 -13.21 -11.82
CA THR A 136 3.66 -14.64 -12.01
C THR A 136 2.37 -14.79 -12.82
N ILE A 137 2.41 -15.58 -13.89
CA ILE A 137 1.23 -15.82 -14.73
C ILE A 137 0.60 -17.14 -14.31
N ARG A 138 -0.70 -17.11 -14.00
CA ARG A 138 -1.45 -18.26 -13.48
C ARG A 138 -2.66 -18.53 -14.35
N PHE A 139 -2.91 -19.79 -14.67
CA PHE A 139 -4.11 -20.20 -15.39
C PHE A 139 -4.96 -21.12 -14.51
N VAL A 140 -6.17 -20.67 -14.17
CA VAL A 140 -7.18 -21.42 -13.39
C VAL A 140 -8.26 -21.90 -14.34
N GLN A 141 -8.23 -23.19 -14.66
CA GLN A 141 -9.01 -23.76 -15.76
C GLN A 141 -9.04 -25.28 -15.67
N THR A 142 -9.95 -25.88 -16.43
CA THR A 142 -10.11 -27.33 -16.50
C THR A 142 -9.06 -28.01 -17.39
N GLU A 143 -8.77 -27.43 -18.57
CA GLU A 143 -7.83 -28.01 -19.53
C GLU A 143 -6.40 -27.47 -19.34
N PRO A 144 -5.36 -28.29 -19.58
CA PRO A 144 -3.99 -27.84 -19.49
C PRO A 144 -3.65 -26.78 -20.57
N VAL A 145 -2.96 -25.72 -20.17
CA VAL A 145 -2.39 -24.73 -21.10
C VAL A 145 -1.01 -25.17 -21.54
N SER A 146 -0.77 -25.11 -22.84
CA SER A 146 0.54 -25.41 -23.40
C SER A 146 1.55 -24.31 -23.05
N GLN A 147 2.83 -24.67 -22.94
CA GLN A 147 3.91 -23.69 -22.76
C GLN A 147 3.91 -22.64 -23.89
N GLU A 148 3.65 -23.04 -25.13
CA GLU A 148 3.60 -22.13 -26.28
C GLU A 148 2.51 -21.06 -26.12
N GLU A 149 1.36 -21.43 -25.58
CA GLU A 149 0.27 -20.49 -25.31
C GLU A 149 0.62 -19.53 -24.17
N ALA A 150 1.23 -20.02 -23.09
CA ALA A 150 1.68 -19.19 -21.98
C ALA A 150 2.80 -18.21 -22.43
N ASP A 151 3.76 -18.70 -23.23
CA ASP A 151 4.84 -17.88 -23.79
C ASP A 151 4.27 -16.78 -24.69
N ARG A 152 3.32 -17.14 -25.56
CA ARG A 152 2.62 -16.18 -26.43
C ARG A 152 1.91 -15.12 -25.61
N PHE A 153 1.16 -15.49 -24.58
CA PHE A 153 0.49 -14.52 -23.72
C PHE A 153 1.49 -13.58 -23.03
N ALA A 154 2.57 -14.12 -22.46
CA ALA A 154 3.61 -13.31 -21.82
C ALA A 154 4.23 -12.31 -22.82
N ASP A 155 4.60 -12.76 -24.01
CA ASP A 155 5.35 -11.97 -24.97
C ASP A 155 4.49 -10.99 -25.79
N THR A 156 3.24 -11.35 -26.11
CA THR A 156 2.38 -10.50 -26.96
C THR A 156 1.40 -9.63 -26.17
N VAL A 157 1.04 -10.01 -24.95
CA VAL A 157 0.10 -9.27 -24.11
C VAL A 157 0.82 -8.56 -22.98
N VAL A 158 1.49 -9.31 -22.10
CA VAL A 158 2.05 -8.73 -20.87
C VAL A 158 3.20 -7.76 -21.19
N ARG A 159 4.12 -8.17 -22.07
CA ARG A 159 5.25 -7.32 -22.51
C ARG A 159 4.86 -6.17 -23.42
N ALA A 160 3.63 -6.14 -23.94
CA ALA A 160 3.14 -5.00 -24.71
C ALA A 160 2.83 -3.78 -23.82
N LEU A 161 2.64 -4.00 -22.51
CA LEU A 161 2.38 -2.94 -21.55
C LEU A 161 3.67 -2.41 -20.91
N PRO A 162 3.71 -1.12 -20.50
CA PRO A 162 4.87 -0.56 -19.81
C PRO A 162 5.21 -1.29 -18.50
N SER A 163 6.50 -1.51 -18.26
CA SER A 163 6.97 -2.26 -17.08
C SER A 163 6.58 -1.61 -15.75
N PHE A 164 6.46 -0.28 -15.68
CA PHE A 164 6.08 0.41 -14.44
C PHE A 164 4.69 0.02 -13.93
N LEU A 165 3.78 -0.42 -14.81
CA LEU A 165 2.46 -0.94 -14.40
C LEU A 165 2.56 -2.34 -13.78
N LEU A 166 3.62 -3.08 -14.11
CA LEU A 166 3.83 -4.45 -13.66
C LEU A 166 4.59 -4.52 -12.32
N GLU A 167 5.32 -3.48 -11.94
CA GLU A 167 6.25 -3.48 -10.79
C GLU A 167 5.62 -3.90 -9.46
N ARG A 168 4.35 -3.55 -9.24
CA ARG A 168 3.62 -3.86 -8.01
C ARG A 168 2.64 -5.02 -8.18
N CYS A 169 2.46 -5.52 -9.40
CA CYS A 169 1.57 -6.64 -9.67
C CYS A 169 2.27 -7.95 -9.26
N THR A 170 1.66 -8.71 -8.35
CA THR A 170 2.20 -9.98 -7.87
C THR A 170 1.88 -11.13 -8.81
N SER A 171 0.69 -11.13 -9.41
CA SER A 171 0.23 -12.18 -10.30
C SER A 171 -0.80 -11.69 -11.31
N ILE A 172 -0.76 -12.25 -12.51
CA ILE A 172 -1.81 -12.13 -13.53
C ILE A 172 -2.49 -13.50 -13.61
N ILE A 173 -3.76 -13.56 -13.27
CA ILE A 173 -4.53 -14.79 -13.11
C ILE A 173 -5.61 -14.85 -14.19
N LEU A 174 -5.44 -15.75 -15.14
CA LEU A 174 -6.42 -16.01 -16.20
C LEU A 174 -7.35 -17.13 -15.75
N MET A 175 -8.65 -16.86 -15.75
CA MET A 175 -9.65 -17.79 -15.20
C MET A 175 -10.71 -18.13 -16.23
N GLU A 176 -11.03 -19.42 -16.42
CA GLU A 176 -12.25 -19.79 -17.16
C GLU A 176 -13.50 -19.25 -16.44
N ASP A 177 -14.57 -19.04 -17.21
CA ASP A 177 -15.86 -18.52 -16.73
C ASP A 177 -16.38 -19.23 -15.48
N THR A 178 -16.29 -20.57 -15.47
CA THR A 178 -16.73 -21.43 -14.37
C THR A 178 -16.03 -21.12 -13.05
N PHE A 179 -14.79 -20.63 -13.07
CA PHE A 179 -14.04 -20.23 -11.87
C PHE A 179 -14.16 -18.73 -11.62
N PHE A 180 -14.05 -17.90 -12.66
CA PHE A 180 -14.09 -16.45 -12.55
C PHE A 180 -15.38 -15.97 -11.88
N PHE A 181 -16.54 -16.46 -12.31
CA PHE A 181 -17.83 -16.07 -11.73
C PHE A 181 -18.15 -16.72 -10.37
N GLN A 182 -17.23 -17.49 -9.78
CA GLN A 182 -17.33 -17.93 -8.37
C GLN A 182 -16.71 -16.91 -7.42
N GLU A 183 -15.81 -16.06 -7.91
CA GLU A 183 -15.15 -15.04 -7.13
C GLU A 183 -16.13 -13.94 -6.72
N GLU A 184 -16.07 -13.49 -5.46
CA GLU A 184 -17.03 -12.53 -4.90
C GLU A 184 -17.18 -11.23 -5.73
N PRO A 185 -16.12 -10.63 -6.31
CA PRO A 185 -16.25 -9.47 -7.19
C PRO A 185 -17.07 -9.74 -8.46
N ALA A 186 -16.97 -10.94 -9.03
CA ALA A 186 -17.55 -11.29 -10.33
C ALA A 186 -18.91 -12.01 -10.22
N LYS A 187 -19.23 -12.63 -9.08
CA LYS A 187 -20.35 -13.56 -8.86
C LYS A 187 -21.75 -13.06 -9.24
N ASN A 188 -21.94 -11.76 -9.40
CA ASN A 188 -23.20 -11.15 -9.86
C ASN A 188 -22.99 -10.06 -10.94
N HIS A 189 -21.83 -10.05 -11.60
CA HIS A 189 -21.48 -9.06 -12.61
C HIS A 189 -21.14 -9.78 -13.92
N GLU A 190 -22.17 -10.20 -14.67
CA GLU A 190 -22.03 -11.00 -15.90
C GLU A 190 -21.20 -10.32 -17.00
N ASN A 191 -21.08 -8.98 -16.96
CA ASN A 191 -20.29 -8.21 -17.92
C ASN A 191 -18.85 -7.90 -17.43
N MET A 192 -18.47 -8.39 -16.25
CA MET A 192 -17.12 -8.18 -15.72
C MET A 192 -16.13 -9.08 -16.46
N ILE A 193 -15.09 -8.47 -17.03
CA ILE A 193 -14.04 -9.17 -17.79
C ILE A 193 -12.72 -9.25 -17.02
N GLY A 194 -12.60 -8.51 -15.93
CA GLY A 194 -11.44 -8.51 -15.06
C GLY A 194 -11.70 -7.73 -13.79
N TYR A 195 -10.79 -7.89 -12.82
CA TYR A 195 -10.69 -7.01 -11.67
C TYR A 195 -9.28 -7.09 -11.07
N ALA A 196 -8.84 -5.97 -10.49
CA ALA A 196 -7.68 -5.89 -9.63
C ALA A 196 -8.07 -6.08 -8.16
N ASN A 197 -7.18 -6.70 -7.38
CA ASN A 197 -7.37 -6.85 -5.94
C ASN A 197 -6.22 -6.19 -5.19
N SER A 198 -6.54 -5.19 -4.37
CA SER A 198 -5.56 -4.44 -3.58
C SER A 198 -4.96 -5.24 -2.41
N ALA A 199 -5.57 -6.37 -2.04
CA ALA A 199 -5.10 -7.22 -0.95
C ALA A 199 -3.84 -8.01 -1.35
N ASP A 200 -3.94 -8.72 -2.48
CA ASP A 200 -2.86 -9.55 -3.02
C ASP A 200 -2.05 -8.80 -4.09
N MET A 201 -2.50 -7.63 -4.54
CA MET A 201 -1.93 -6.89 -5.67
C MET A 201 -1.89 -7.72 -6.96
N ALA A 202 -2.86 -8.62 -7.14
CA ALA A 202 -3.01 -9.43 -8.33
C ALA A 202 -4.16 -8.95 -9.21
N VAL A 203 -4.05 -9.23 -10.50
CA VAL A 203 -5.11 -9.02 -11.49
C VAL A 203 -5.72 -10.35 -11.87
N ARG A 204 -7.05 -10.41 -11.93
CA ARG A 204 -7.79 -11.56 -12.46
C ARG A 204 -8.53 -11.14 -13.71
N ILE A 205 -8.35 -11.91 -14.80
CA ILE A 205 -8.98 -11.65 -16.09
C ILE A 205 -9.78 -12.89 -16.48
N LEU A 206 -11.03 -12.66 -16.90
CA LEU A 206 -11.86 -13.70 -17.51
C LEU A 206 -11.18 -14.16 -18.80
N ARG A 207 -10.94 -15.46 -18.93
CA ARG A 207 -10.38 -16.01 -20.15
C ARG A 207 -11.43 -15.92 -21.25
N SER A 208 -10.98 -15.45 -22.40
CA SER A 208 -11.79 -15.34 -23.60
C SER A 208 -11.37 -16.39 -24.64
N ASP A 209 -12.37 -17.02 -25.25
CA ASP A 209 -12.27 -17.91 -26.40
C ASP A 209 -12.55 -17.18 -27.73
N LEU A 210 -12.52 -15.85 -27.73
CA LEU A 210 -12.75 -15.04 -28.93
C LEU A 210 -11.75 -15.43 -30.03
N THR A 211 -12.29 -15.85 -31.17
CA THR A 211 -11.51 -16.23 -32.36
C THR A 211 -11.66 -15.24 -33.51
N GLY A 212 -12.56 -14.27 -33.37
CA GLY A 212 -12.84 -13.26 -34.38
C GLY A 212 -12.96 -11.86 -33.78
N PRO A 213 -13.09 -10.83 -34.63
CA PRO A 213 -13.23 -9.46 -34.17
C PRO A 213 -14.48 -9.26 -33.32
N TYR A 214 -14.40 -8.39 -32.32
CA TYR A 214 -15.48 -8.09 -31.39
C TYR A 214 -15.62 -6.59 -31.14
N ILE A 215 -16.70 -6.19 -30.48
CA ILE A 215 -16.94 -4.82 -30.04
C ILE A 215 -16.90 -4.79 -28.52
N ASP A 216 -16.03 -3.96 -27.95
CA ASP A 216 -16.03 -3.64 -26.53
C ASP A 216 -17.10 -2.57 -26.27
N LEU A 217 -18.02 -2.83 -25.33
CA LEU A 217 -19.10 -1.90 -25.01
C LEU A 217 -18.59 -0.58 -24.41
N SER A 218 -17.37 -0.54 -23.86
CA SER A 218 -16.70 0.69 -23.42
C SER A 218 -16.07 1.48 -24.59
N MET A 219 -15.96 0.86 -25.77
CA MET A 219 -15.41 1.45 -27.00
C MET A 219 -16.23 1.04 -28.23
N PRO A 220 -17.54 1.38 -28.28
CA PRO A 220 -18.49 0.81 -29.25
C PRO A 220 -18.18 1.16 -30.72
N ASP A 221 -17.39 2.22 -30.95
CA ASP A 221 -16.99 2.68 -32.27
C ASP A 221 -15.76 1.92 -32.83
N ARG A 222 -15.22 0.94 -32.08
CA ARG A 222 -14.02 0.19 -32.44
C ARG A 222 -14.30 -1.30 -32.61
N VAL A 223 -13.78 -1.84 -33.71
CA VAL A 223 -13.72 -3.29 -33.93
C VAL A 223 -12.36 -3.78 -33.46
N LEU A 224 -12.37 -4.55 -32.38
CA LEU A 224 -11.17 -5.06 -31.71
C LEU A 224 -10.86 -6.48 -32.17
N GLN A 225 -9.58 -6.84 -32.17
CA GLN A 225 -9.09 -8.19 -32.45
C GLN A 225 -9.00 -9.01 -31.16
N PRO A 226 -9.03 -10.35 -31.21
CA PRO A 226 -8.95 -11.19 -30.02
C PRO A 226 -7.81 -10.85 -29.03
N GLN A 227 -6.64 -10.46 -29.54
CA GLN A 227 -5.50 -10.06 -28.72
C GLN A 227 -5.74 -8.76 -27.93
N ASP A 228 -6.58 -7.86 -28.45
CA ASP A 228 -6.90 -6.59 -27.81
C ASP A 228 -7.72 -6.80 -26.54
N TYR A 229 -8.46 -7.91 -26.44
CA TYR A 229 -9.22 -8.28 -25.25
C TYR A 229 -8.33 -8.30 -24.00
N TYR A 230 -7.24 -9.06 -24.06
CA TYR A 230 -6.35 -9.20 -22.92
C TYR A 230 -5.53 -7.93 -22.68
N ILE A 231 -5.08 -7.26 -23.75
CA ILE A 231 -4.29 -6.03 -23.62
C ILE A 231 -5.13 -4.93 -22.97
N HIS A 232 -6.38 -4.74 -23.40
CA HIS A 232 -7.29 -3.74 -22.86
C HIS A 232 -7.64 -4.02 -21.41
N ALA A 233 -8.06 -5.25 -21.10
CA ALA A 233 -8.42 -5.64 -19.75
C ALA A 233 -7.21 -5.52 -18.82
N LEU A 234 -6.04 -6.00 -19.23
CA LEU A 234 -4.84 -5.92 -18.41
C LEU A 234 -4.35 -4.48 -18.22
N ALA A 235 -4.42 -3.62 -19.25
CA ALA A 235 -4.09 -2.20 -19.11
C ALA A 235 -5.01 -1.50 -18.11
N HIS A 236 -6.31 -1.79 -18.16
CA HIS A 236 -7.29 -1.27 -17.20
C HIS A 236 -6.99 -1.75 -15.77
N GLU A 237 -6.90 -3.06 -15.56
CA GLU A 237 -6.74 -3.61 -14.21
C GLU A 237 -5.37 -3.31 -13.59
N LEU A 238 -4.29 -3.31 -14.38
CA LEU A 238 -2.99 -2.87 -13.88
C LEU A 238 -2.99 -1.38 -13.52
N SER A 239 -3.86 -0.58 -14.13
CA SER A 239 -4.01 0.83 -13.75
C SER A 239 -4.68 0.97 -12.39
N HIS A 240 -5.57 0.05 -12.01
CA HIS A 240 -6.05 -0.05 -10.62
C HIS A 240 -4.93 -0.45 -9.66
N ILE A 241 -4.11 -1.44 -10.00
CA ILE A 241 -2.91 -1.79 -9.19
C ILE A 241 -1.97 -0.57 -9.06
N PHE A 242 -1.83 0.21 -10.12
CA PHE A 242 -1.03 1.44 -10.08
C PHE A 242 -1.69 2.52 -9.20
N ASP A 243 -3.00 2.63 -9.23
CA ASP A 243 -3.78 3.54 -8.40
C ASP A 243 -3.65 3.19 -6.91
N TYR A 244 -3.70 1.89 -6.58
CA TYR A 244 -3.49 1.36 -5.23
C TYR A 244 -2.07 1.66 -4.77
N GLN A 245 -1.85 2.80 -4.11
CA GLN A 245 -0.51 3.22 -3.69
C GLN A 245 0.18 2.16 -2.82
N TRP A 246 -0.61 1.40 -2.04
CA TRP A 246 -0.13 0.31 -1.17
C TRP A 246 -1.17 -0.80 -1.08
N ALA A 247 -0.71 -2.04 -0.84
CA ALA A 247 -1.61 -3.16 -0.54
C ALA A 247 -2.49 -2.87 0.69
N TYR A 248 -3.75 -3.32 0.66
CA TYR A 248 -4.74 -3.13 1.73
C TYR A 248 -5.00 -1.67 2.15
N ASN A 249 -4.72 -0.69 1.30
CA ASN A 249 -4.89 0.73 1.64
C ASN A 249 -6.02 1.38 0.86
N GLU A 250 -6.73 2.30 1.51
CA GLU A 250 -7.75 3.20 0.92
C GLU A 250 -7.10 4.49 0.38
N VAL A 251 -5.81 4.47 0.06
CA VAL A 251 -5.11 5.63 -0.50
C VAL A 251 -4.87 5.37 -1.97
N PHE A 252 -5.68 6.02 -2.78
CA PHE A 252 -5.63 5.96 -4.24
C PHE A 252 -5.10 7.28 -4.80
N LEU A 253 -4.38 7.23 -5.92
CA LEU A 253 -4.04 8.44 -6.68
C LEU A 253 -5.31 9.15 -7.16
N SER A 254 -6.30 8.35 -7.52
CA SER A 254 -7.62 8.80 -7.95
C SER A 254 -8.40 9.55 -6.85
N ASP A 255 -8.07 9.32 -5.57
CA ASP A 255 -8.64 10.07 -4.44
C ASP A 255 -7.98 11.43 -4.19
N SER A 256 -6.89 11.74 -4.90
CA SER A 256 -6.24 13.03 -4.74
C SER A 256 -7.18 14.18 -5.15
N PRO A 257 -7.16 15.35 -4.48
CA PRO A 257 -7.99 16.50 -4.87
C PRO A 257 -7.76 16.95 -6.32
N ALA A 258 -6.54 16.75 -6.83
CA ALA A 258 -6.19 17.04 -8.21
C ALA A 258 -6.97 16.13 -9.18
N PHE A 259 -6.93 14.81 -8.96
CA PHE A 259 -7.60 13.85 -9.84
C PHE A 259 -9.13 13.91 -9.69
N GLN A 260 -9.64 14.13 -8.48
CA GLN A 260 -11.08 14.36 -8.24
C GLN A 260 -11.60 15.57 -9.04
N SER A 261 -10.79 16.63 -9.17
CA SER A 261 -11.15 17.79 -9.98
C SER A 261 -11.17 17.46 -11.48
N LEU A 262 -10.28 16.59 -11.96
CA LEU A 262 -10.28 16.09 -13.33
C LEU A 262 -11.53 15.25 -13.60
N TYR A 263 -11.87 14.31 -12.72
CA TYR A 263 -13.10 13.52 -12.84
C TYR A 263 -14.36 14.39 -12.84
N ALA A 264 -14.42 15.42 -11.98
CA ALA A 264 -15.55 16.34 -11.98
C ALA A 264 -15.70 17.12 -13.31
N ALA A 265 -14.60 17.39 -14.00
CA ALA A 265 -14.59 18.14 -15.26
C ALA A 265 -14.78 17.24 -16.50
N GLU A 266 -14.14 16.07 -16.54
CA GLU A 266 -13.96 15.23 -17.73
C GLU A 266 -14.41 13.77 -17.52
N GLY A 267 -14.91 13.41 -16.34
CA GLY A 267 -15.28 12.04 -15.95
C GLY A 267 -16.36 11.39 -16.82
N ARG A 268 -17.12 12.19 -17.57
CA ARG A 268 -18.17 11.73 -18.51
C ARG A 268 -17.75 11.80 -19.97
N SER A 269 -16.51 12.20 -20.25
CA SER A 269 -16.07 12.49 -21.62
C SER A 269 -15.56 11.26 -22.37
N LEU A 270 -15.13 10.20 -21.66
CA LEU A 270 -14.53 9.01 -22.28
C LEU A 270 -15.57 8.02 -22.78
N ASN A 271 -16.28 7.38 -21.84
CA ASN A 271 -17.35 6.42 -22.08
C ASN A 271 -18.20 6.24 -20.80
N ASP A 272 -19.32 5.52 -20.91
CA ASP A 272 -20.24 5.31 -19.79
C ASP A 272 -19.59 4.55 -18.62
N TYR A 273 -18.72 3.58 -18.93
CA TYR A 273 -18.04 2.78 -17.91
C TYR A 273 -17.09 3.62 -17.05
N ALA A 274 -16.26 4.46 -17.69
CA ALA A 274 -15.38 5.40 -17.02
C ALA A 274 -16.13 6.39 -16.11
N SER A 275 -17.40 6.67 -16.41
CA SER A 275 -18.21 7.60 -15.62
C SER A 275 -18.76 7.00 -14.32
N THR A 276 -18.65 5.69 -14.12
CA THR A 276 -19.25 4.99 -12.98
C THR A 276 -18.61 5.34 -11.63
N SER A 277 -17.28 5.57 -11.61
CA SER A 277 -16.56 6.02 -10.42
C SER A 277 -15.26 6.73 -10.79
N VAL A 278 -14.66 7.42 -9.81
CA VAL A 278 -13.37 8.11 -9.99
C VAL A 278 -12.24 7.11 -10.26
N ALA A 279 -12.26 5.95 -9.60
CA ALA A 279 -11.27 4.89 -9.80
C ALA A 279 -11.39 4.27 -11.20
N GLU A 280 -12.63 4.02 -11.66
CA GLU A 280 -12.90 3.51 -13.02
C GLU A 280 -12.48 4.53 -14.09
N PHE A 281 -12.73 5.82 -13.84
CA PHE A 281 -12.23 6.88 -14.72
C PHE A 281 -10.70 6.91 -14.77
N PHE A 282 -10.02 6.72 -13.64
CA PHE A 282 -8.56 6.62 -13.59
C PHE A 282 -8.05 5.46 -14.44
N ALA A 283 -8.61 4.26 -14.26
CA ALA A 283 -8.19 3.07 -14.97
C ALA A 283 -8.50 3.15 -16.48
N GLU A 284 -9.69 3.62 -16.85
CA GLU A 284 -10.06 3.83 -18.26
C GLU A 284 -9.22 4.92 -18.93
N ALA A 285 -9.02 6.07 -18.27
CA ALA A 285 -8.20 7.14 -18.82
C ALA A 285 -6.74 6.69 -18.99
N SER A 286 -6.19 5.90 -18.06
CA SER A 286 -4.87 5.28 -18.22
C SER A 286 -4.83 4.33 -19.42
N LYS A 287 -5.80 3.42 -19.57
CA LYS A 287 -5.92 2.54 -20.75
C LYS A 287 -5.91 3.36 -22.04
N TYR A 288 -6.71 4.43 -22.10
CA TYR A 288 -6.76 5.31 -23.27
C TYR A 288 -5.42 6.04 -23.48
N TYR A 289 -4.74 6.50 -22.43
CA TYR A 289 -3.42 7.14 -22.57
C TYR A 289 -2.40 6.18 -23.21
N LEU A 290 -2.42 4.92 -22.79
CA LEU A 290 -1.47 3.89 -23.23
C LEU A 290 -1.74 3.41 -24.66
N LEU A 291 -3.01 3.22 -25.01
CA LEU A 291 -3.41 2.54 -26.25
C LEU A 291 -3.97 3.50 -27.31
N TYR A 292 -4.60 4.59 -26.89
CA TYR A 292 -5.32 5.55 -27.75
C TYR A 292 -5.07 7.02 -27.32
N PRO A 293 -3.80 7.47 -27.21
CA PRO A 293 -3.46 8.77 -26.63
C PRO A 293 -4.12 9.95 -27.33
N ASP A 294 -4.27 9.90 -28.65
CA ASP A 294 -4.94 10.95 -29.44
C ASP A 294 -6.42 11.09 -29.06
N GLU A 295 -7.10 9.97 -28.79
CA GLU A 295 -8.51 9.98 -28.39
C GLU A 295 -8.69 10.51 -26.97
N LEU A 296 -7.77 10.17 -26.05
CA LEU A 296 -7.75 10.77 -24.71
C LEU A 296 -7.53 12.28 -24.78
N LEU A 297 -6.57 12.73 -25.61
CA LEU A 297 -6.27 14.14 -25.78
C LEU A 297 -7.48 14.92 -26.33
N GLU A 298 -8.23 14.32 -27.26
CA GLU A 298 -9.45 14.94 -27.81
C GLU A 298 -10.58 15.01 -26.78
N LYS A 299 -10.85 13.91 -26.07
CA LYS A 299 -12.01 13.78 -25.18
C LYS A 299 -11.80 14.37 -23.78
N ALA A 300 -10.60 14.22 -23.22
CA ALA A 300 -10.26 14.60 -21.86
C ALA A 300 -8.83 15.18 -21.78
N PRO A 301 -8.60 16.38 -22.35
CA PRO A 301 -7.25 16.95 -22.52
C PRO A 301 -6.53 17.25 -21.20
N GLN A 302 -7.23 17.60 -20.11
CA GLN A 302 -6.56 17.83 -18.82
C GLN A 302 -6.13 16.51 -18.19
N THR A 303 -6.96 15.48 -18.33
CA THR A 303 -6.64 14.10 -17.91
C THR A 303 -5.47 13.55 -18.71
N PHE A 304 -5.42 13.80 -20.02
CA PHE A 304 -4.25 13.48 -20.85
C PHE A 304 -2.96 14.08 -20.29
N GLN A 305 -2.98 15.39 -19.99
CA GLN A 305 -1.81 16.07 -19.45
C GLN A 305 -1.39 15.52 -18.09
N TYR A 306 -2.35 15.11 -17.26
CA TYR A 306 -2.08 14.47 -15.97
C TYR A 306 -1.29 13.17 -16.17
N PHE A 307 -1.74 12.27 -17.04
CA PHE A 307 -1.03 11.02 -17.32
C PHE A 307 0.31 11.24 -18.02
N GLN A 308 0.41 12.26 -18.88
CA GLN A 308 1.68 12.66 -19.47
C GLN A 308 2.71 13.02 -18.40
N ASN A 309 2.32 13.73 -17.35
CA ASN A 309 3.23 14.04 -16.24
C ASN A 309 3.50 12.80 -15.37
N LEU A 310 2.45 12.04 -15.06
CA LEU A 310 2.55 10.87 -14.18
C LEU A 310 3.43 9.75 -14.76
N TYR A 311 3.33 9.49 -16.07
CA TYR A 311 4.09 8.42 -16.75
C TYR A 311 5.33 8.94 -17.47
N GLY A 312 5.35 10.22 -17.84
CA GLY A 312 6.51 10.87 -18.46
C GLY A 312 7.72 10.99 -17.54
N GLU A 313 7.51 11.03 -16.22
CA GLU A 313 8.61 10.98 -15.24
C GLU A 313 9.22 9.57 -15.10
N GLY A 314 8.54 8.51 -15.57
CA GLY A 314 9.00 7.11 -15.53
C GLY A 314 9.55 6.57 -16.85
N THR A 315 9.71 7.41 -17.88
CA THR A 315 10.21 7.03 -19.22
C THR A 315 11.60 7.60 -19.56
N GLN A 316 12.37 8.04 -18.55
CA GLN A 316 13.79 8.41 -18.69
C GLN A 316 14.72 7.37 -18.08
#